data_AF-A0A9E5JFN0-F1
#
_entry.id   AF-A0A9E5JFN0-F1
#
_cell.length_a   1.000
_cell.length_b   1.000
_cell.length_c   1.000
_cell.angle_alpha   90.00
_cell.angle_beta   90.00
_cell.angle_gamma   90.00
#
_symmetry.space_group_name_H-M   'P 1'
#
loop_
_entity.id
_entity.type
_entity.pdbx_description
1 polymer ?
#
loop_
_entity_poly.entity_id
_entity_poly.type
_entity_poly.pdbx_seq_one_letter_code
_entity_poly.pdbx_strand_id
1 'polypeptide(L)' 'LAVIIGDDELTSNTAIIRTMEGGSQQSVQRDDLVASVRQALGRSLQ' A
#
# COMPACT_ATOMS: atom_id res chain seq x y z
N LEU A 1 -8.65 3.99 -0.36
CA LEU A 1 -7.36 3.27 -0.42
C LEU A 1 -7.44 2.21 -1.51
N ALA A 2 -6.35 1.95 -2.24
CA ALA A 2 -6.23 0.79 -3.11
C ALA A 2 -4.90 0.05 -2.85
N VAL A 3 -4.92 -1.26 -2.97
CA VAL A 3 -3.71 -2.11 -2.99
C VAL A 3 -3.58 -2.67 -4.40
N ILE A 4 -2.40 -2.54 -5.00
CA ILE A 4 -2.13 -2.90 -6.39
C ILE A 4 -1.05 -3.98 -6.38
N ILE A 5 -1.31 -5.08 -7.10
CA ILE A 5 -0.40 -6.22 -7.30
C ILE A 5 -0.37 -6.53 -8.80
N GLY A 6 0.77 -6.32 -9.44
CA GLY A 6 1.08 -6.77 -10.79
C GLY A 6 2.24 -7.77 -10.81
N ASP A 7 2.72 -8.11 -12.01
CA ASP A 7 3.79 -9.08 -12.20
C ASP A 7 5.12 -8.67 -11.54
N ASP A 8 5.43 -7.36 -11.54
CA ASP A 8 6.64 -6.81 -10.91
C ASP A 8 6.57 -6.91 -9.38
N GLU A 9 5.41 -6.60 -8.80
CA GLU A 9 5.16 -6.74 -7.37
C GLU A 9 5.21 -8.21 -6.92
N LEU A 10 4.68 -9.12 -7.74
CA LEU A 10 4.76 -10.56 -7.49
C LEU A 10 6.21 -11.06 -7.50
N THR A 11 6.99 -10.65 -8.51
CA THR A 11 8.40 -11.03 -8.64
C THR A 11 9.24 -10.48 -7.49
N SER A 12 8.93 -9.27 -7.04
CA SER A 12 9.65 -8.57 -5.97
C SER A 12 9.12 -8.87 -4.57
N ASN A 13 8.03 -9.64 -4.45
CA ASN A 13 7.30 -9.89 -3.20
C ASN A 13 6.93 -8.59 -2.45
N THR A 14 6.47 -7.59 -3.21
CA THR A 14 6.04 -6.28 -2.72
C THR A 14 4.56 -6.03 -3.06
N ALA A 15 4.03 -4.89 -2.65
CA ALA A 15 2.71 -4.39 -3.02
C ALA A 15 2.72 -2.87 -3.08
N ILE A 16 1.89 -2.27 -3.92
CA ILE A 16 1.73 -0.82 -3.93
C ILE A 16 0.46 -0.43 -3.16
N ILE A 17 0.61 0.46 -2.18
CA ILE A 17 -0.51 1.12 -1.50
C ILE A 17 -0.71 2.50 -2.13
N ARG A 18 -1.92 2.77 -2.63
CA ARG A 18 -2.34 4.06 -3.18
C ARG A 18 -3.40 4.71 -2.27
N THR A 19 -3.13 5.91 -1.75
CA THR A 19 -4.15 6.73 -1.10
C THR A 19 -4.89 7.55 -2.15
N MET A 20 -6.22 7.58 -2.07
CA MET A 20 -7.02 8.37 -3.02
C MET A 20 -6.92 9.86 -2.70
N GLU A 21 -6.79 10.21 -1.42
CA GLU A 21 -6.41 11.56 -1.00
C GLU A 21 -4.94 11.80 -1.33
N GLY A 22 -4.70 12.85 -2.12
CA GLY A 22 -3.36 13.31 -2.51
C GLY A 22 -2.66 12.48 -3.59
N GLY A 23 -3.27 11.39 -4.10
CA GLY A 23 -2.69 10.55 -5.15
C GLY A 23 -1.38 9.85 -4.77
N SER A 24 -1.04 9.81 -3.48
CA SER A 24 0.22 9.25 -2.99
C SER A 24 0.25 7.74 -3.20
N GLN A 25 1.42 7.25 -3.63
CA GLN A 25 1.70 5.83 -3.82
C GLN A 25 2.99 5.47 -3.12
N GLN A 26 2.98 4.31 -2.47
CA GLN A 26 4.16 3.73 -1.83
C GLN A 26 4.22 2.25 -2.14
N SER A 27 5.42 1.75 -2.50
CA SER A 27 5.70 0.33 -2.55
C SER A 27 6.09 -0.15 -1.16
N VAL A 28 5.53 -1.27 -0.72
CA VAL A 28 5.76 -1.87 0.60
C VAL A 28 6.12 -3.34 0.43
N GLN A 29 6.94 -3.84 1.35
CA GLN A 29 7.20 -5.28 1.43
C GLN A 29 5.92 -6.01 1.82
N ARG A 30 5.74 -7.24 1.31
CA ARG A 30 4.57 -8.06 1.62
C ARG A 30 4.38 -8.27 3.13
N ASP A 31 5.47 -8.46 3.85
CA ASP A 31 5.43 -8.74 5.30
C ASP A 31 4.94 -7.51 6.08
N ASP A 32 5.22 -6.30 5.58
CA ASP A 32 4.81 -5.04 6.20
C ASP A 32 3.43 -4.53 5.73
N LEU A 33 2.87 -5.15 4.68
CA LEU A 33 1.65 -4.69 4.00
C LEU A 33 0.50 -4.40 4.96
N VAL A 34 0.24 -5.31 5.90
CA VAL A 34 -0.86 -5.17 6.86
C VAL A 34 -0.65 -3.97 7.78
N ALA A 35 0.57 -3.77 8.26
CA ALA A 35 0.90 -2.63 9.12
C ALA A 35 0.76 -1.30 8.35
N SER A 36 1.28 -1.24 7.13
CA SER A 36 1.19 -0.06 6.27
C SER A 36 -0.25 0.28 5.88
N VAL A 37 -1.10 -0.73 5.60
CA VAL A 37 -2.54 -0.53 5.32
C VAL A 37 -3.25 0.05 6.55
N ARG A 38 -2.98 -0.50 7.75
CA ARG A 38 -3.56 0.02 9.01
C ARG A 38 -3.17 1.47 9.24
N GLN A 39 -1.91 1.82 9.02
CA GLN A 39 -1.43 3.19 9.15
C GLN A 39 -2.11 4.14 8.14
N ALA A 40 -2.25 3.71 6.89
CA ALA A 40 -2.89 4.52 5.85
C ALA A 40 -4.38 4.78 6.15
N LEU A 41 -5.10 3.78 6.69
CA LEU A 41 -6.49 3.93 7.10
C LEU A 41 -6.64 4.77 8.37
N GLY A 42 -5.75 4.58 9.35
CA GLY A 42 -5.75 5.38 10.59
C GLY A 42 -5.51 6.87 10.33
N ARG A 43 -4.71 7.22 9.31
CA ARG A 43 -4.49 8.61 8.88
C ARG A 43 -5.69 9.20 8.13
N SER A 44 -6.51 8.38 7.48
CA SER A 44 -7.68 8.84 6.69
C SER A 44 -8.94 9.06 7.55
N LEU A 45 -8.91 8.66 8.82
CA LEU A 45 -10.02 8.81 9.78
C LEU A 45 -9.83 9.99 10.76
N GLN A 46 -8.77 10.79 10.60
CA GLN A 46 -8.51 12.02 11.35
C GLN A 46 -8.80 13.25 10.48
#